data_AF-A0A0K8V387-F1
#
_entry.id   AF-A0A0K8V387-F1
#
_cell.length_a   1.000
_cell.length_b   1.000
_cell.length_c   1.000
_cell.angle_alpha   90.00
_cell.angle_beta   90.00
_cell.angle_gamma   90.00
#
_symmetry.space_group_name_H-M   'P 1'
#
loop_
_entity.id
_entity.type
_entity.pdbx_description
1 polymer ?
#
loop_
_entity_poly.entity_id
_entity_poly.type
_entity_poly.pdbx_seq_one_letter_code
_entity_poly.pdbx_strand_id
1 'polypeptide(L)'
;MLCQTIAGQGPIYRWVQTHRLHHQKFRQEDDPFYSARSFMAAQVNAQIMSYTREQQQLLSQVDMSDIEQDKVVMFQKKYYWVLYFVLHVLLPVNAPLEYWGDSIAAATFVAFSLRYLIVLNVCWLINSAHFIWGLDKNFKPSDSNSVFFITKSYWPQYHYLLPNDYQSGEFGDYGSDFVTAMIRVFAALDMATDLRTISSVAVRKGLTTAVETGRPIVECIQEHATEEMNEMPKNHFLNRDRFM
;
A
#
# COMPACT_ATOMS: atom_id res chain seq x y z
N MET A 1 2.97 -3.00 -13.73
CA MET A 1 2.39 -2.03 -14.69
C MET A 1 0.96 -2.38 -15.12
N LEU A 2 0.73 -3.47 -15.86
CA LEU A 2 -0.58 -3.77 -16.47
C LEU A 2 -1.71 -3.87 -15.44
N CYS A 3 -1.55 -4.71 -14.41
CA CYS A 3 -2.55 -4.84 -13.34
C CYS A 3 -2.80 -3.51 -12.60
N GLN A 4 -1.77 -2.69 -12.43
CA GLN A 4 -1.91 -1.38 -11.80
C GLN A 4 -2.76 -0.44 -12.69
N THR A 5 -2.56 -0.47 -14.00
CA THR A 5 -3.40 0.30 -14.93
C THR A 5 -4.86 -0.19 -14.89
N ILE A 6 -5.10 -1.51 -14.79
CA ILE A 6 -6.45 -2.08 -14.63
C ILE A 6 -7.12 -1.61 -13.32
N ALA A 7 -6.34 -1.33 -12.26
CA ALA A 7 -6.88 -0.78 -11.02
C ALA A 7 -7.39 0.66 -11.15
N GLY A 8 -6.87 1.43 -12.11
CA GLY A 8 -7.37 2.77 -12.46
C GLY A 8 -6.97 3.90 -11.52
N GLN A 9 -5.97 3.70 -10.66
CA GLN A 9 -5.58 4.65 -9.59
C GLN A 9 -4.57 5.74 -10.03
N GLY A 10 -4.47 6.01 -11.33
CA GLY A 10 -3.45 6.92 -11.89
C GLY A 10 -2.12 6.23 -12.20
N PRO A 11 -1.15 6.94 -12.80
CA PRO A 11 0.16 6.38 -13.12
C PRO A 11 0.95 6.00 -11.85
N ILE A 12 1.71 4.88 -11.90
CA ILE A 12 2.59 4.41 -10.81
C ILE A 12 3.47 5.55 -10.30
N TYR A 13 4.07 6.32 -11.21
CA TYR A 13 4.93 7.45 -10.88
C TYR A 13 4.27 8.42 -9.90
N ARG A 14 3.03 8.86 -10.22
CA ARG A 14 2.34 9.85 -9.39
C ARG A 14 1.88 9.23 -8.08
N TRP A 15 1.43 7.97 -8.13
CA TRP A 15 0.99 7.24 -6.94
C TRP A 15 2.12 7.09 -5.93
N VAL A 16 3.32 6.68 -6.37
CA VAL A 16 4.52 6.57 -5.51
C VAL A 16 4.91 7.94 -4.95
N GLN A 17 4.92 8.99 -5.77
CA GLN A 17 5.27 10.35 -5.33
C GLN A 17 4.33 10.84 -4.21
N THR A 18 3.02 10.69 -4.40
CA THR A 18 2.02 11.12 -3.41
C THR A 18 2.07 10.25 -2.17
N HIS A 19 2.31 8.95 -2.31
CA HIS A 19 2.40 8.03 -1.18
C HIS A 19 3.68 8.25 -0.35
N ARG A 20 4.82 8.55 -0.98
CA ARG A 20 6.05 8.98 -0.26
C ARG A 20 5.79 10.23 0.58
N LEU A 21 5.14 11.25 0.00
CA LEU A 21 4.77 12.44 0.75
C LEU A 21 3.80 12.12 1.90
N HIS A 22 2.82 11.25 1.65
CA HIS A 22 1.90 10.78 2.68
C HIS A 22 2.63 10.14 3.87
N HIS A 23 3.62 9.27 3.64
CA HIS A 23 4.44 8.73 4.74
C HIS A 23 5.25 9.81 5.47
N GLN A 24 5.87 10.74 4.74
CA GLN A 24 6.65 11.84 5.34
C GLN A 24 5.80 12.78 6.19
N LYS A 25 4.59 13.08 5.71
CA LYS A 25 3.65 14.03 6.32
C LYS A 25 2.51 13.36 7.07
N PHE A 26 2.59 12.06 7.36
CA PHE A 26 1.49 11.26 7.90
C PHE A 26 0.72 11.98 9.02
N ARG A 27 -0.59 12.18 8.80
CA ARG A 27 -1.52 12.89 9.70
C ARG A 27 -1.17 14.36 10.00
N GLN A 28 -0.44 15.01 9.12
CA GLN A 28 -0.23 16.47 9.12
C GLN A 28 -1.12 17.13 8.07
N GLU A 29 -1.30 18.44 8.15
CA GLU A 29 -2.13 19.19 7.19
C GLU A 29 -1.65 19.06 5.74
N ASP A 30 -0.34 18.90 5.56
CA ASP A 30 0.30 18.72 4.25
C ASP A 30 0.16 17.31 3.66
N ASP A 31 -0.39 16.34 4.39
CA ASP A 31 -0.58 14.98 3.89
C ASP A 31 -1.69 14.96 2.82
N PRO A 32 -1.38 14.49 1.59
CA PRO A 32 -2.31 14.52 0.47
C PRO A 32 -3.57 13.67 0.69
N PHE A 33 -3.54 12.71 1.62
CA PHE A 33 -4.66 11.80 1.88
C PHE A 33 -5.34 12.02 3.23
N TYR A 34 -4.80 12.91 4.06
CA TYR A 34 -5.32 13.15 5.39
C TYR A 34 -6.38 14.25 5.43
N SER A 35 -7.36 14.07 6.30
CA SER A 35 -8.26 15.15 6.69
C SER A 35 -8.76 14.93 8.11
N ALA A 36 -8.53 15.89 9.00
CA ALA A 36 -9.09 15.87 10.35
C ALA A 36 -10.58 16.26 10.40
N ARG A 37 -11.17 16.72 9.28
CA ARG A 37 -12.49 17.38 9.28
C ARG A 37 -13.65 16.41 9.47
N SER A 38 -13.68 15.33 8.69
CA SER A 38 -14.72 14.29 8.77
C SER A 38 -14.30 13.04 7.98
N PHE A 39 -14.97 11.92 8.25
CA PHE A 39 -14.77 10.67 7.52
C PHE A 39 -14.90 10.87 6.00
N MET A 40 -15.95 11.56 5.54
CA MET A 40 -16.16 11.81 4.10
C MET A 40 -15.10 12.73 3.50
N ALA A 41 -14.55 13.66 4.30
CA ALA A 41 -13.45 14.49 3.84
C ALA A 41 -12.18 13.67 3.59
N ALA A 42 -11.89 12.68 4.44
CA ALA A 42 -10.75 11.78 4.27
C ALA A 42 -10.99 10.69 3.19
N GLN A 43 -12.20 10.12 3.16
CA GLN A 43 -12.58 9.03 2.26
C GLN A 43 -12.71 9.49 0.80
N VAL A 44 -13.29 10.66 0.56
CA VAL A 44 -13.62 11.11 -0.80
C VAL A 44 -12.91 12.42 -1.14
N ASN A 45 -13.10 13.48 -0.34
CA ASN A 45 -12.64 14.81 -0.74
C ASN A 45 -11.13 14.89 -0.92
N ALA A 46 -10.35 14.30 0.00
CA ALA A 46 -8.89 14.26 -0.11
C ALA A 46 -8.39 13.57 -1.39
N GLN A 47 -9.20 12.70 -1.99
CA GLN A 47 -8.84 11.92 -3.17
C GLN A 47 -9.17 12.62 -4.49
N ILE A 48 -10.19 13.47 -4.49
CA ILE A 48 -10.72 14.12 -5.71
C ILE A 48 -10.44 15.61 -5.80
N MET A 49 -10.15 16.26 -4.67
CA MET A 49 -9.83 17.69 -4.64
C MET A 49 -8.41 17.95 -5.15
N SER A 50 -8.19 19.14 -5.69
CA SER A 50 -6.86 19.56 -6.11
C SER A 50 -5.95 19.83 -4.89
N TYR A 51 -4.67 19.51 -5.04
CA TYR A 51 -3.65 19.80 -4.02
C TYR A 51 -3.49 21.31 -3.80
N THR A 52 -3.22 21.71 -2.55
CA THR A 52 -2.84 23.09 -2.20
C THR A 52 -1.48 23.46 -2.82
N ARG A 53 -1.11 24.75 -2.79
CA ARG A 53 0.18 25.20 -3.33
C ARG A 53 1.34 24.60 -2.54
N GLU A 54 1.18 24.51 -1.23
CA GLU A 54 2.13 23.96 -0.27
C GLU A 54 2.34 22.46 -0.56
N GLN A 55 1.25 21.71 -0.73
CA GLN A 55 1.31 20.29 -1.11
C GLN A 55 2.00 20.09 -2.46
N GLN A 56 1.73 20.95 -3.45
CA GLN A 56 2.40 20.88 -4.76
C GLN A 56 3.91 21.12 -4.67
N GLN A 57 4.34 22.10 -3.86
CA GLN A 57 5.76 22.36 -3.60
C GLN A 57 6.42 21.17 -2.91
N LEU A 58 5.79 20.59 -1.88
CA LEU A 58 6.31 19.41 -1.20
C LEU A 58 6.42 18.21 -2.13
N LEU A 59 5.41 17.96 -2.98
CA LEU A 59 5.45 16.89 -3.98
C LEU A 59 6.62 17.06 -4.95
N SER A 60 6.98 18.30 -5.34
CA SER A 60 8.14 18.55 -6.21
C SER A 60 9.49 18.29 -5.55
N GLN A 61 9.54 18.22 -4.21
CA GLN A 61 10.76 17.95 -3.43
C GLN A 61 10.93 16.47 -3.09
N VAL A 62 9.90 15.64 -3.31
CA VAL A 62 10.00 14.19 -3.11
C VAL A 62 11.03 13.63 -4.09
N ASP A 63 12.06 12.96 -3.57
CA ASP A 63 13.02 12.22 -4.39
C ASP A 63 12.29 11.12 -5.16
N MET A 64 12.46 11.11 -6.48
CA MET A 64 11.88 10.15 -7.42
C MET A 64 12.95 9.53 -8.34
N SER A 65 14.23 9.72 -8.03
CA SER A 65 15.36 9.34 -8.89
C SER A 65 15.36 7.84 -9.23
N ASP A 66 15.00 6.99 -8.28
CA ASP A 66 14.86 5.54 -8.48
C ASP A 66 13.69 5.19 -9.41
N ILE A 67 12.56 5.88 -9.28
CA ILE A 67 11.37 5.68 -10.11
C ILE A 67 11.58 6.23 -11.52
N GLU A 68 12.34 7.31 -11.67
CA GLU A 68 12.71 7.89 -12.96
C GLU A 68 13.68 7.01 -13.76
N GLN A 69 14.52 6.23 -13.06
CA GLN A 69 15.41 5.25 -13.68
C GLN A 69 14.67 3.98 -14.15
N ASP A 70 13.50 3.68 -13.57
CA ASP A 70 12.68 2.54 -13.99
C ASP A 70 11.96 2.83 -15.34
N LYS A 71 12.46 2.20 -16.40
CA LYS A 71 11.93 2.33 -17.76
C LYS A 71 10.49 1.84 -17.89
N VAL A 72 10.06 0.84 -17.11
CA VAL A 72 8.69 0.31 -17.14
C VAL A 72 7.73 1.33 -16.54
N VAL A 73 8.10 1.95 -15.40
CA VAL A 73 7.30 3.01 -14.79
C VAL A 73 7.22 4.23 -15.70
N MET A 74 8.34 4.64 -16.29
CA MET A 74 8.37 5.80 -17.18
C MET A 74 7.63 5.56 -18.50
N PHE A 75 7.66 4.33 -19.04
CA PHE A 75 6.81 3.92 -20.15
C PHE A 75 5.33 4.04 -19.78
N GLN A 76 4.93 3.48 -18.63
CA GLN A 76 3.55 3.58 -18.17
C GLN A 76 3.13 5.04 -18.01
N LYS A 77 3.95 5.87 -17.36
CA LYS A 77 3.67 7.30 -17.15
C LYS A 77 3.42 8.02 -18.48
N LYS A 78 4.25 7.76 -19.49
CA LYS A 78 4.15 8.40 -20.81
C LYS A 78 2.88 7.99 -21.57
N TYR A 79 2.48 6.73 -21.48
CA TYR A 79 1.34 6.17 -22.22
C TYR A 79 0.12 5.87 -21.36
N TYR A 80 0.06 6.44 -20.14
CA TYR A 80 -0.91 6.02 -19.12
C TYR A 80 -2.35 6.11 -19.63
N TRP A 81 -2.73 7.20 -20.29
CA TRP A 81 -4.11 7.40 -20.76
C TRP A 81 -4.51 6.41 -21.86
N VAL A 82 -3.58 6.04 -22.73
CA VAL A 82 -3.81 5.00 -23.76
C VAL A 82 -3.97 3.64 -23.08
N LEU A 83 -3.04 3.28 -22.18
CA LEU A 83 -3.11 2.03 -21.43
C LEU A 83 -4.36 1.96 -20.55
N TYR A 84 -4.76 3.06 -19.91
CA TYR A 84 -5.96 3.17 -19.08
C TYR A 84 -7.20 2.93 -19.91
N PHE A 85 -7.35 3.60 -21.06
CA PHE A 85 -8.50 3.39 -21.92
C PHE A 85 -8.60 1.93 -22.39
N VAL A 86 -7.49 1.32 -22.80
CA VAL A 86 -7.49 -0.07 -23.28
C VAL A 86 -7.72 -1.07 -22.14
N LEU A 87 -6.97 -0.98 -21.05
CA LEU A 87 -6.93 -2.00 -20.01
C LEU A 87 -7.98 -1.81 -18.91
N HIS A 88 -8.30 -0.56 -18.56
CA HIS A 88 -9.25 -0.26 -17.48
C HIS A 88 -10.68 -0.08 -18.00
N VAL A 89 -10.85 0.46 -19.22
CA VAL A 89 -12.19 0.74 -19.79
C VAL A 89 -12.59 -0.36 -20.79
N LEU A 90 -11.86 -0.49 -21.91
CA LEU A 90 -12.27 -1.38 -22.99
C LEU A 90 -12.22 -2.85 -22.59
N LEU A 91 -11.16 -3.29 -21.90
CA LEU A 91 -11.04 -4.70 -21.52
C LEU A 91 -12.18 -5.17 -20.60
N PRO A 92 -12.53 -4.49 -19.49
CA PRO A 92 -13.65 -4.92 -18.64
C PRO A 92 -15.03 -4.79 -19.29
N VAL A 93 -15.21 -3.89 -20.27
CA VAL A 93 -16.48 -3.75 -21.00
C VAL A 93 -16.59 -4.79 -22.11
N ASN A 94 -15.55 -5.03 -22.90
CA ASN A 94 -15.62 -5.91 -24.07
C ASN A 94 -15.56 -7.39 -23.71
N ALA A 95 -14.79 -7.77 -22.70
CA ALA A 95 -14.63 -9.20 -22.36
C ALA A 95 -15.97 -9.88 -22.01
N PRO A 96 -16.87 -9.27 -21.22
CA PRO A 96 -18.20 -9.86 -20.98
C PRO A 96 -19.12 -9.91 -22.18
N LEU A 97 -19.05 -8.92 -23.07
CA LEU A 97 -19.85 -8.92 -24.29
C LEU A 97 -19.42 -10.05 -25.24
N GLU A 98 -18.11 -10.23 -25.40
CA GLU A 98 -17.55 -11.20 -26.35
C GLU A 98 -17.58 -12.63 -25.81
N TYR A 99 -17.18 -12.83 -24.54
CA TYR A 99 -16.90 -14.16 -24.01
C TYR A 99 -17.99 -14.73 -23.09
N TRP A 100 -18.84 -13.87 -22.49
CA TRP A 100 -19.86 -14.29 -21.52
C TRP A 100 -21.30 -14.04 -21.98
N GLY A 101 -21.50 -13.40 -23.16
CA GLY A 101 -22.82 -13.11 -23.69
C GLY A 101 -23.61 -12.09 -22.86
N ASP A 102 -22.91 -11.27 -22.08
CA ASP A 102 -23.53 -10.25 -21.23
C ASP A 102 -24.15 -9.13 -22.06
N SER A 103 -25.11 -8.43 -21.48
CA SER A 103 -25.65 -7.20 -22.07
C SER A 103 -24.66 -6.03 -21.89
N ILE A 104 -24.75 -5.03 -22.78
CA ILE A 104 -23.99 -3.76 -22.66
C ILE A 104 -24.23 -3.09 -21.31
N ALA A 105 -25.46 -3.17 -20.78
CA ALA A 105 -25.79 -2.63 -19.47
C ALA A 105 -25.03 -3.37 -18.35
N ALA A 106 -25.04 -4.71 -18.36
CA ALA A 106 -24.32 -5.50 -17.36
C ALA A 106 -22.80 -5.24 -17.42
N ALA A 107 -22.21 -5.26 -18.61
CA ALA A 107 -20.78 -4.97 -18.80
C ALA A 107 -20.39 -3.57 -18.30
N THR A 108 -21.20 -2.55 -18.60
CA THR A 108 -20.89 -1.15 -18.25
C THR A 108 -21.14 -0.86 -16.76
N PHE A 109 -22.26 -1.29 -16.21
CA PHE A 109 -22.64 -0.96 -14.83
C PHE A 109 -21.99 -1.88 -13.80
N VAL A 110 -21.79 -3.17 -14.12
CA VAL A 110 -21.23 -4.14 -13.18
C VAL A 110 -19.71 -4.30 -13.40
N ALA A 111 -19.30 -4.80 -14.56
CA ALA A 111 -17.89 -5.17 -14.81
C ALA A 111 -16.96 -3.93 -14.87
N PHE A 112 -17.46 -2.79 -15.32
CA PHE A 112 -16.73 -1.53 -15.29
C PHE A 112 -17.04 -0.68 -14.05
N SER A 113 -18.25 -0.12 -13.95
CA SER A 113 -18.57 0.93 -12.95
C SER A 113 -18.56 0.42 -11.50
N LEU A 114 -19.33 -0.63 -11.19
CA LEU A 114 -19.40 -1.16 -9.82
C LEU A 114 -18.06 -1.73 -9.37
N ARG A 115 -17.38 -2.49 -10.24
CA ARG A 115 -16.01 -2.97 -9.98
C ARG A 115 -15.09 -1.81 -9.61
N TYR A 116 -15.10 -0.73 -10.39
CA TYR A 116 -14.23 0.41 -10.14
C TYR A 116 -14.59 1.14 -8.84
N LEU A 117 -15.88 1.33 -8.56
CA LEU A 117 -16.36 1.93 -7.31
C LEU A 117 -15.92 1.13 -6.08
N ILE A 118 -15.98 -0.21 -6.14
CA ILE A 118 -15.49 -1.09 -5.07
C ILE A 118 -13.99 -0.88 -4.87
N VAL A 119 -13.21 -0.92 -5.96
CA VAL A 119 -11.75 -0.71 -5.90
C VAL A 119 -11.41 0.64 -5.28
N LEU A 120 -12.05 1.73 -5.71
CA LEU A 120 -11.81 3.07 -5.16
C LEU A 120 -12.13 3.12 -3.66
N ASN A 121 -13.30 2.63 -3.24
CA ASN A 121 -13.71 2.72 -1.84
C ASN A 121 -12.82 1.87 -0.92
N VAL A 122 -12.39 0.69 -1.36
CA VAL A 122 -11.46 -0.15 -0.59
C VAL A 122 -10.10 0.53 -0.48
N CYS A 123 -9.57 1.10 -1.56
CA CYS A 123 -8.30 1.83 -1.52
C CYS A 123 -8.38 3.07 -0.61
N TRP A 124 -9.45 3.85 -0.71
CA TRP A 124 -9.62 5.09 0.04
C TRP A 124 -9.93 4.87 1.53
N LEU A 125 -10.48 3.71 1.88
CA LEU A 125 -10.75 3.32 3.27
C LEU A 125 -9.47 3.33 4.13
N ILE A 126 -8.30 3.06 3.53
CA ILE A 126 -7.01 3.14 4.22
C ILE A 126 -6.69 4.57 4.69
N ASN A 127 -7.15 5.57 3.96
CA ASN A 127 -6.90 6.98 4.26
C ASN A 127 -7.84 7.50 5.35
N SER A 128 -9.11 7.09 5.31
CA SER A 128 -10.11 7.40 6.33
C SER A 128 -10.04 6.50 7.57
N ALA A 129 -9.22 5.45 7.52
CA ALA A 129 -8.99 4.47 8.57
C ALA A 129 -8.67 5.10 9.94
N HIS A 130 -8.04 6.28 9.97
CA HIS A 130 -7.74 6.98 11.22
C HIS A 130 -9.00 7.41 12.00
N PHE A 131 -10.15 7.62 11.35
CA PHE A 131 -11.43 7.86 12.03
C PHE A 131 -12.05 6.60 12.62
N ILE A 132 -11.73 5.43 12.06
CA ILE A 132 -12.31 4.14 12.48
C ILE A 132 -11.43 3.46 13.55
N TRP A 133 -10.12 3.47 13.34
CA TRP A 133 -9.15 2.71 14.13
C TRP A 133 -8.12 3.57 14.88
N GLY A 134 -8.18 4.90 14.77
CA GLY A 134 -7.28 5.79 15.51
C GLY A 134 -5.79 5.62 15.16
N LEU A 135 -5.49 5.27 13.91
CA LEU A 135 -4.11 5.01 13.44
C LEU A 135 -3.16 6.17 13.76
N ASP A 136 -2.01 5.87 14.37
CA ASP A 136 -1.00 6.86 14.79
C ASP A 136 0.41 6.29 14.72
N LYS A 137 1.32 6.91 13.96
CA LYS A 137 2.69 6.40 13.78
C LYS A 137 3.51 6.25 15.07
N ASN A 138 3.11 6.89 16.16
CA ASN A 138 3.84 6.85 17.44
C ASN A 138 3.19 5.92 18.47
N PHE A 139 2.01 5.38 18.19
CA PHE A 139 1.25 4.61 19.17
C PHE A 139 0.55 3.42 18.50
N LYS A 140 0.59 2.26 19.16
CA LYS A 140 -0.18 1.11 18.74
C LYS A 140 -1.59 1.18 19.36
N PRO A 141 -2.66 1.36 18.57
CA PRO A 141 -4.02 1.34 19.11
C PRO A 141 -4.39 -0.05 19.66
N SER A 142 -5.35 -0.08 20.58
CA SER A 142 -5.93 -1.31 21.14
C SER A 142 -6.69 -2.12 20.08
N ASP A 143 -6.70 -3.44 20.19
CA ASP A 143 -7.37 -4.31 19.22
C ASP A 143 -8.88 -4.04 19.07
N SER A 144 -9.39 -4.13 17.84
CA SER A 144 -10.79 -3.87 17.48
C SER A 144 -11.35 -5.03 16.66
N ASN A 145 -12.59 -5.43 16.92
CA ASN A 145 -13.26 -6.49 16.18
C ASN A 145 -13.52 -6.14 14.70
N SER A 146 -13.43 -4.86 14.29
CA SER A 146 -13.52 -4.51 12.86
C SER A 146 -12.29 -4.96 12.04
N VAL A 147 -11.21 -5.38 12.72
CA VAL A 147 -10.07 -6.11 12.14
C VAL A 147 -10.50 -7.40 11.42
N PHE A 148 -11.65 -7.99 11.77
CA PHE A 148 -12.14 -9.18 11.08
C PHE A 148 -12.61 -8.92 9.63
N PHE A 149 -13.03 -7.70 9.29
CA PHE A 149 -13.51 -7.36 7.94
C PHE A 149 -12.40 -6.96 6.97
N ILE A 150 -11.24 -6.57 7.50
CA ILE A 150 -10.05 -6.23 6.72
C ILE A 150 -8.93 -7.09 7.30
N THR A 151 -8.63 -8.18 6.59
CA THR A 151 -7.92 -9.42 6.97
C THR A 151 -6.54 -9.32 7.62
N LYS A 152 -6.17 -8.24 8.30
CA LYS A 152 -4.89 -8.09 9.00
C LYS A 152 -5.05 -7.10 10.16
N SER A 153 -4.76 -7.54 11.39
CA SER A 153 -4.70 -6.65 12.56
C SER A 153 -3.79 -5.48 12.28
N TYR A 154 -4.39 -4.28 12.15
CA TYR A 154 -3.69 -3.01 12.06
C TYR A 154 -2.56 -2.97 11.02
N TRP A 155 -2.74 -3.63 9.86
CA TRP A 155 -1.78 -3.56 8.75
C TRP A 155 -1.35 -2.13 8.44
N PRO A 156 -2.27 -1.13 8.38
CA PRO A 156 -1.86 0.22 8.03
C PRO A 156 -0.92 0.80 9.08
N GLN A 157 -1.20 0.55 10.36
CA GLN A 157 -0.35 0.97 11.47
C GLN A 157 1.05 0.37 11.36
N TYR A 158 1.13 -0.95 11.14
CA TYR A 158 2.40 -1.63 10.94
C TYR A 158 3.16 -1.06 9.75
N HIS A 159 2.49 -0.84 8.62
CA HIS A 159 3.09 -0.28 7.42
C HIS A 159 3.62 1.15 7.62
N TYR A 160 2.96 1.98 8.43
CA TYR A 160 3.48 3.31 8.77
C TYR A 160 4.71 3.26 9.68
N LEU A 161 4.82 2.25 10.54
CA LEU A 161 6.00 2.01 11.38
C LEU A 161 7.16 1.42 10.58
N LEU A 162 6.85 0.50 9.66
CA LEU A 162 7.81 -0.32 8.92
C LEU A 162 7.46 -0.34 7.42
N PRO A 163 7.64 0.79 6.71
CA PRO A 163 7.26 0.90 5.30
C PRO A 163 8.09 0.03 4.36
N ASN A 164 9.24 -0.46 4.84
CA ASN A 164 10.18 -1.28 4.05
C ASN A 164 9.86 -2.79 4.11
N ASP A 165 8.88 -3.23 4.89
CA ASP A 165 8.49 -4.64 4.94
C ASP A 165 7.57 -5.01 3.77
N TYR A 166 7.97 -5.98 2.94
CA TYR A 166 7.18 -6.43 1.80
C TYR A 166 5.86 -7.12 2.18
N GLN A 167 5.72 -7.59 3.43
CA GLN A 167 4.52 -8.32 3.91
C GLN A 167 3.44 -7.39 4.50
N SER A 168 3.83 -6.19 4.94
CA SER A 168 2.96 -5.16 5.52
C SER A 168 2.00 -5.66 6.63
N GLY A 169 2.46 -6.48 7.60
CA GLY A 169 1.66 -6.88 8.78
C GLY A 169 2.47 -7.44 9.96
N GLU A 170 1.89 -7.42 11.18
CA GLU A 170 2.54 -7.74 12.49
C GLU A 170 1.96 -8.90 13.32
N PHE A 171 0.88 -9.64 12.92
CA PHE A 171 0.43 -10.89 13.62
C PHE A 171 -0.32 -11.88 12.69
N GLY A 172 -0.19 -13.21 12.89
CA GLY A 172 -1.07 -14.27 12.30
C GLY A 172 -0.38 -15.33 11.41
N ASP A 173 -1.12 -15.91 10.45
CA ASP A 173 -0.63 -16.84 9.40
C ASP A 173 0.23 -16.10 8.36
N TYR A 174 1.30 -15.45 8.80
CA TYR A 174 2.07 -14.49 8.01
C TYR A 174 2.55 -15.00 6.66
N GLY A 175 2.28 -14.19 5.64
CA GLY A 175 2.64 -14.46 4.26
C GLY A 175 1.77 -15.47 3.54
N SER A 176 0.64 -15.85 4.13
CA SER A 176 -0.45 -16.56 3.45
C SER A 176 -1.42 -15.63 2.72
N ASP A 177 -1.32 -14.31 2.92
CA ASP A 177 -2.15 -13.38 2.15
C ASP A 177 -1.78 -13.41 0.67
N PHE A 178 -2.78 -13.16 -0.17
CA PHE A 178 -2.65 -13.30 -1.62
C PHE A 178 -1.50 -12.46 -2.21
N VAL A 179 -1.27 -11.24 -1.69
CA VAL A 179 -0.23 -10.35 -2.21
C VAL A 179 1.15 -10.87 -1.83
N THR A 180 1.36 -11.21 -0.56
CA THR A 180 2.64 -11.78 -0.10
C THR A 180 2.94 -13.12 -0.79
N ALA A 181 1.93 -13.97 -0.97
CA ALA A 181 2.05 -15.22 -1.71
C ALA A 181 2.46 -14.97 -3.17
N MET A 182 1.83 -14.01 -3.85
CA MET A 182 2.21 -13.62 -5.22
C MET A 182 3.67 -13.12 -5.30
N ILE A 183 4.09 -12.26 -4.37
CA ILE A 183 5.47 -11.76 -4.33
C ILE A 183 6.46 -12.91 -4.16
N ARG A 184 6.14 -13.89 -3.30
CA ARG A 184 6.98 -15.08 -3.10
C ARG A 184 7.01 -16.00 -4.31
N VAL A 185 5.91 -16.15 -5.04
CA VAL A 185 5.91 -16.88 -6.32
C VAL A 185 6.86 -16.19 -7.30
N PHE A 186 6.80 -14.86 -7.43
CA PHE A 186 7.76 -14.14 -8.27
C PHE A 186 9.20 -14.27 -7.77
N ALA A 187 9.42 -14.30 -6.46
CA ALA A 187 10.74 -14.51 -5.90
C ALA A 187 11.27 -15.93 -6.13
N ALA A 188 10.41 -16.95 -6.07
CA ALA A 188 10.75 -18.33 -6.42
C ALA A 188 11.06 -18.51 -7.91
N LEU A 189 10.58 -17.60 -8.76
CA LEU A 189 10.87 -17.52 -10.19
C LEU A 189 12.02 -16.55 -10.52
N ASP A 190 12.76 -16.07 -9.51
CA ASP A 190 13.84 -15.08 -9.63
C ASP A 190 13.42 -13.73 -10.27
N MET A 191 12.12 -13.42 -10.26
CA MET A 191 11.56 -12.16 -10.76
C MET A 191 11.47 -11.07 -9.70
N ALA A 192 11.61 -11.43 -8.42
CA ALA A 192 11.67 -10.51 -7.29
C ALA A 192 12.83 -10.89 -6.36
N THR A 193 13.64 -9.91 -5.99
CA THR A 193 14.85 -10.09 -5.16
C THR A 193 14.92 -9.03 -4.07
N ASP A 194 15.83 -9.19 -3.12
CA ASP A 194 16.01 -8.27 -1.97
C ASP A 194 14.72 -8.01 -1.18
N LEU A 195 13.90 -9.06 -1.02
CA LEU A 195 12.68 -8.96 -0.21
C LEU A 195 13.06 -8.69 1.25
N ARG A 196 12.56 -7.59 1.81
CA ARG A 196 12.83 -7.18 3.19
C ARG A 196 11.63 -7.45 4.07
N THR A 197 11.81 -8.20 5.15
CA THR A 197 10.81 -8.40 6.19
C THR A 197 11.45 -8.42 7.58
N ILE A 198 10.64 -8.29 8.62
CA ILE A 198 11.08 -8.30 10.01
C ILE A 198 10.25 -9.33 10.80
N SER A 199 10.85 -9.99 11.79
CA SER A 199 10.13 -10.90 12.67
C SER A 199 9.45 -10.16 13.82
N SER A 200 8.42 -10.79 14.39
CA SER A 200 7.80 -10.29 15.62
C SER A 200 8.79 -10.23 16.79
N VAL A 201 9.89 -11.00 16.77
CA VAL A 201 10.92 -10.94 17.82
C VAL A 201 11.69 -9.62 17.73
N ALA A 202 12.11 -9.23 16.52
CA ALA A 202 12.79 -7.96 16.30
C ALA A 202 11.86 -6.75 16.58
N VAL A 203 10.57 -6.82 16.20
CA VAL A 203 9.58 -5.80 16.58
C VAL A 203 9.46 -5.68 18.09
N ARG A 204 9.31 -6.80 18.81
CA ARG A 204 9.22 -6.80 20.29
C ARG A 204 10.47 -6.23 20.94
N LYS A 205 11.66 -6.60 20.47
CA LYS A 205 12.93 -6.03 20.96
C LYS A 205 12.97 -4.52 20.77
N GLY A 206 12.60 -4.03 19.58
CA GLY A 206 12.52 -2.59 19.30
C GLY A 206 11.54 -1.85 20.21
N LEU A 207 10.36 -2.41 20.45
CA LEU A 207 9.40 -1.85 21.40
C LEU A 207 9.93 -1.85 22.84
N THR A 208 10.58 -2.92 23.28
CA THR A 208 11.22 -2.99 24.61
C THR A 208 12.32 -1.95 24.75
N THR A 209 13.22 -1.83 23.77
CA THR A 209 14.29 -0.82 23.77
C THR A 209 13.72 0.60 23.82
N ALA A 210 12.64 0.88 23.08
CA ALA A 210 12.00 2.19 23.12
C ALA A 210 11.46 2.54 24.51
N VAL A 211 10.84 1.57 25.20
CA VAL A 211 10.34 1.76 26.57
C VAL A 211 11.47 1.94 27.58
N GLU A 212 12.53 1.15 27.49
CA GLU A 212 13.66 1.19 28.42
C GLU A 212 14.51 2.45 28.26
N THR A 213 14.71 2.91 27.03
CA THR A 213 15.62 4.03 26.71
C THR A 213 14.91 5.37 26.52
N GLY A 214 13.59 5.37 26.33
CA GLY A 214 12.82 6.56 25.96
C GLY A 214 13.09 7.07 24.53
N ARG A 215 13.83 6.31 23.69
CA ARG A 215 14.07 6.63 22.28
C ARG A 215 12.80 6.46 21.43
N PRO A 216 12.70 7.13 20.28
CA PRO A 216 11.54 6.98 19.38
C PRO A 216 11.34 5.52 18.93
N ILE A 217 10.10 5.04 19.00
CA ILE A 217 9.72 3.65 18.65
C ILE A 217 10.23 3.25 17.26
N VAL A 218 10.04 4.10 16.26
CA VAL A 218 10.42 3.82 14.87
C VAL A 218 11.93 3.58 14.73
N GLU A 219 12.75 4.37 15.43
CA GLU A 219 14.21 4.22 15.39
C GLU A 219 14.65 2.90 16.01
N CYS A 220 14.10 2.56 17.19
CA CYS A 220 14.42 1.31 17.86
C CYS A 220 13.99 0.09 17.05
N ILE A 221 12.79 0.10 16.46
CA ILE A 221 12.35 -1.01 15.61
C ILE A 221 13.24 -1.11 14.36
N GLN A 222 13.58 0.01 13.71
CA GLN A 222 14.42 0.00 12.50
C GLN A 222 15.84 -0.50 12.76
N GLU A 223 16.41 -0.22 13.93
CA GLU A 223 17.70 -0.75 14.40
C GLU A 223 17.67 -2.28 14.46
N HIS A 224 16.76 -2.85 15.26
CA HIS A 224 16.60 -4.31 15.37
C HIS A 224 16.18 -4.97 14.05
N ALA A 225 15.40 -4.27 13.21
CA ALA A 225 15.03 -4.75 11.87
C ALA A 225 16.26 -4.93 10.98
N THR A 226 17.19 -3.98 11.03
CA THR A 226 18.39 -3.97 10.20
C THR A 226 19.37 -5.05 10.67
N GLU A 227 19.54 -5.20 11.97
CA GLU A 227 20.34 -6.29 12.56
C GLU A 227 19.83 -7.66 12.13
N GLU A 228 18.53 -7.92 12.30
CA GLU A 228 17.94 -9.19 11.93
C GLU A 228 18.04 -9.45 10.41
N MET A 229 17.81 -8.43 9.57
CA MET A 229 17.94 -8.57 8.12
C MET A 229 19.34 -9.01 7.70
N ASN A 230 20.38 -8.48 8.35
CA ASN A 230 21.77 -8.82 8.05
C ASN A 230 22.11 -10.28 8.41
N GLU A 231 21.39 -10.84 9.39
CA GLU A 231 21.53 -12.24 9.82
C GLU A 231 20.65 -13.21 9.01
N MET A 232 19.56 -12.72 8.41
CA MET A 232 18.64 -13.57 7.64
C MET A 232 19.31 -14.14 6.38
N PRO A 233 19.07 -15.43 6.06
CA PRO A 233 19.46 -15.98 4.78
C PRO A 233 18.86 -15.18 3.62
N LYS A 234 19.61 -15.04 2.51
CA LYS A 234 19.13 -14.34 1.30
C LYS A 234 17.81 -14.91 0.77
N ASN A 235 17.54 -16.19 0.98
CA ASN A 235 16.34 -16.90 0.57
C ASN A 235 15.33 -17.11 1.72
N HIS A 236 15.37 -16.31 2.78
CA HIS A 236 14.47 -16.45 3.94
C HIS A 236 12.97 -16.47 3.59
N PHE A 237 12.59 -15.89 2.45
CA PHE A 237 11.23 -15.87 1.93
C PHE A 237 10.77 -17.20 1.28
N LEU A 238 11.69 -18.13 1.00
CA LEU A 238 11.40 -19.49 0.51
C LEU A 238 11.42 -20.54 1.63
N ASN A 239 11.83 -20.16 2.84
CA ASN A 239 11.93 -21.10 3.94
C ASN A 239 10.52 -21.50 4.45
N ARG A 240 10.12 -22.74 4.19
CA ARG A 240 8.81 -23.28 4.57
C ARG A 240 8.65 -23.42 6.08
N ASP A 241 9.75 -23.58 6.83
CA ASP A 241 9.73 -23.75 8.28
C ASP A 241 9.24 -22.50 9.02
N ARG A 242 9.19 -21.35 8.34
CA ARG A 242 8.62 -20.10 8.87
C ARG A 242 7.08 -20.06 8.79
N PHE A 243 6.45 -20.99 8.08
CA PHE A 243 5.01 -20.99 7.76
C PHE A 243 4.28 -22.28 8.18
N MET A 244 4.96 -23.23 8.82
CA MET A 244 4.37 -24.41 9.47
C MET A 244 4.26 -24.18 10.97
#